data_AF-A0A9P6SS70-F1
#
_entry.id   AF-A0A9P6SS70-F1
#
_cell.length_a   1.000
_cell.length_b   1.000
_cell.length_c   1.000
_cell.angle_alpha   90.00
_cell.angle_beta   90.00
_cell.angle_gamma   90.00
#
_symmetry.space_group_name_H-M   'P 1'
#
loop_
_entity.id
_entity.type
_entity.pdbx_description
1 polymer ?
#
loop_
_entity_poly.entity_id
_entity_poly.type
_entity_poly.pdbx_seq_one_letter_code
_entity_poly.pdbx_strand_id
1 'polypeptide(L)'
;MPSLPKGSFKVVGNSGVTAQHIALVTPTKMLIIDRAEENPPKLPSGKSAYNAEYDLIRNDFRVLEVQTNTFCSGGGFLPNGTMISAGGAEIPHFGGVKAGTGFQSL
;
A
#
# COMPACT_ATOMS: atom_id res chain seq x y z
N MET A 1 -25.91 3.49 33.58
CA MET A 1 -24.48 3.50 33.17
C MET A 1 -24.27 4.71 32.28
N PRO A 2 -23.24 5.55 32.47
CA PRO A 2 -22.97 6.65 31.55
C PRO A 2 -22.56 6.08 30.18
N SER A 3 -23.14 6.59 29.09
CA SER A 3 -22.73 6.20 27.74
C SER A 3 -21.34 6.79 27.44
N LEU A 4 -20.39 5.94 27.06
CA LEU A 4 -19.06 6.38 26.63
C LEU A 4 -19.18 7.35 25.41
N PRO A 5 -18.25 8.31 25.25
CA PRO A 5 -18.20 9.16 24.07
C PRO A 5 -18.17 8.31 22.81
N LYS A 6 -19.06 8.58 21.86
CA LYS A 6 -19.06 7.94 20.55
C LYS A 6 -17.99 8.62 19.70
N GLY A 7 -17.07 7.85 19.15
CA GLY A 7 -16.11 8.36 18.17
C GLY A 7 -16.81 8.91 16.91
N SER A 8 -16.07 9.67 16.10
CA SER A 8 -16.55 10.17 14.81
C SER A 8 -15.57 9.78 13.70
N PHE A 9 -16.08 9.67 12.47
CA PHE A 9 -15.28 9.44 11.28
C PHE A 9 -15.16 10.71 10.46
N LYS A 10 -13.99 10.92 9.85
CA LYS A 10 -13.73 12.01 8.92
C LYS A 10 -12.89 11.46 7.77
N VAL A 11 -13.29 11.77 6.53
CA VAL A 11 -12.43 11.59 5.36
C VAL A 11 -11.35 12.65 5.40
N VAL A 12 -10.07 12.22 5.42
CA VAL A 12 -8.93 13.12 5.61
C VAL A 12 -8.08 13.32 4.35
N GLY A 13 -8.17 12.41 3.38
CA GLY A 13 -7.36 12.50 2.16
C GLY A 13 -7.61 11.33 1.21
N ASN A 14 -6.80 11.29 0.16
CA ASN A 14 -6.78 10.23 -0.85
C ASN A 14 -5.46 9.46 -0.73
N SER A 15 -5.52 8.13 -0.63
CA SER A 15 -4.35 7.25 -0.51
C SER A 15 -3.54 7.09 -1.80
N GLY A 16 -4.09 7.50 -2.95
CA GLY A 16 -3.48 7.37 -4.27
C GLY A 16 -3.67 5.99 -4.91
N VAL A 17 -3.55 4.93 -4.13
CA VAL A 17 -3.75 3.52 -4.54
C VAL A 17 -4.85 2.85 -3.71
N THR A 18 -5.42 1.75 -4.21
CA THR A 18 -6.34 0.92 -3.43
C THR A 18 -5.61 0.30 -2.24
N ALA A 19 -6.21 0.33 -1.06
CA ALA A 19 -5.58 -0.16 0.16
C ALA A 19 -5.97 -1.62 0.44
N GLN A 20 -5.27 -2.57 -0.19
CA GLN A 20 -5.45 -4.00 0.11
C GLN A 20 -4.80 -4.38 1.44
N HIS A 21 -3.55 -3.97 1.66
CA HIS A 21 -2.87 -4.08 2.96
C HIS A 21 -2.33 -2.72 3.40
N ILE A 22 -2.32 -2.48 4.71
CA ILE A 22 -1.78 -1.27 5.33
C ILE A 22 -0.88 -1.66 6.50
N ALA A 23 0.31 -1.06 6.58
CA ALA A 23 1.20 -1.17 7.73
C ALA A 23 1.68 0.22 8.17
N LEU A 24 1.67 0.49 9.48
CA LEU A 24 2.28 1.70 10.03
C LEU A 24 3.80 1.50 10.09
N VAL A 25 4.56 2.18 9.22
CA VAL A 25 6.02 2.00 9.10
C VAL A 25 6.82 3.02 9.91
N THR A 26 6.19 4.15 10.25
CA THR A 26 6.70 5.12 11.23
C THR A 26 5.51 5.67 12.03
N PRO A 27 5.72 6.39 13.15
CA PRO A 27 4.61 6.99 13.90
C PRO A 27 3.67 7.88 13.07
N THR A 28 4.10 8.35 11.90
CA THR A 28 3.34 9.27 11.04
C THR A 28 3.16 8.78 9.60
N LYS A 29 3.67 7.60 9.24
CA LYS A 29 3.62 7.12 7.86
C LYS A 29 3.12 5.69 7.76
N MET A 30 2.18 5.49 6.84
CA MET A 30 1.65 4.18 6.50
C MET A 30 2.21 3.74 5.15
N LEU A 31 2.61 2.48 5.06
CA LEU A 31 2.79 1.79 3.79
C LEU A 31 1.45 1.20 3.37
N ILE A 32 0.99 1.55 2.18
CA ILE A 32 -0.22 1.04 1.54
C ILE A 32 0.21 0.16 0.37
N ILE A 33 -0.22 -1.09 0.41
CA ILE A 33 0.14 -2.12 -0.56
C ILE A 33 -1.12 -2.56 -1.29
N ASP A 34 -1.08 -2.47 -2.61
CA ASP A 34 -2.17 -2.86 -3.50
C ASP A 34 -1.75 -4.06 -4.36
N ARG A 35 -2.68 -4.55 -5.17
CA ARG A 35 -2.38 -5.42 -6.30
C ARG A 35 -1.92 -4.63 -7.52
N ALA A 36 -1.30 -5.33 -8.47
CA ALA A 36 -0.89 -4.72 -9.72
C ALA A 36 -2.09 -4.37 -10.62
N GLU A 37 -2.65 -3.17 -10.45
CA GLU A 37 -3.84 -2.68 -11.16
C GLU A 37 -3.81 -1.20 -11.57
N GLU A 38 -4.79 -0.76 -12.36
CA GLU A 38 -4.76 0.57 -12.98
C GLU A 38 -5.16 1.70 -12.02
N ASN A 39 -4.30 2.00 -11.04
CA ASN A 39 -4.43 3.20 -10.23
C ASN A 39 -4.14 4.47 -11.06
N PRO A 40 -4.78 5.61 -10.71
CA PRO A 40 -4.55 6.89 -11.39
C PRO A 40 -3.09 7.38 -11.31
N PRO A 41 -2.40 7.35 -10.15
CA PRO A 41 -1.01 7.79 -10.06
C PRO A 41 -0.08 6.90 -10.89
N LYS A 42 0.83 7.54 -11.62
CA LYS A 42 1.85 6.86 -12.44
C LYS A 42 3.24 7.05 -11.84
N LEU A 43 4.05 6.01 -11.96
CA LEU A 43 5.49 6.06 -11.72
C LEU A 43 6.17 6.90 -12.82
N PRO A 44 7.41 7.39 -12.61
CA PRO A 44 8.17 8.07 -13.67
C PRO A 44 8.32 7.26 -14.96
N SER A 45 8.28 5.92 -14.86
CA SER A 45 8.29 4.99 -15.99
C SER A 45 6.97 4.96 -16.80
N GLY A 46 5.94 5.67 -16.36
CA GLY A 46 4.60 5.68 -16.98
C GLY A 46 3.68 4.53 -16.54
N LYS A 47 4.21 3.54 -15.79
CA LYS A 47 3.41 2.45 -15.22
C LYS A 47 2.52 2.97 -14.09
N SER A 48 1.37 2.35 -13.89
CA SER A 48 0.54 2.58 -12.70
C SER A 48 1.32 2.25 -11.43
N ALA A 49 1.15 3.07 -10.39
CA ALA A 49 1.67 2.77 -9.07
C ALA A 49 0.71 1.83 -8.32
N TYR A 50 1.26 0.82 -7.65
CA TYR A 50 0.49 -0.14 -6.85
C TYR A 50 0.81 -0.04 -5.36
N ASN A 51 1.77 0.79 -4.99
CA ASN A 51 2.18 0.96 -3.61
C ASN A 51 2.38 2.43 -3.35
N ALA A 52 2.03 2.87 -2.14
CA ALA A 52 2.23 4.25 -1.73
C ALA A 52 2.60 4.32 -0.25
N GLU A 53 3.42 5.31 0.09
CA GLU A 53 3.60 5.77 1.45
C GLU A 53 2.64 6.94 1.69
N TYR A 54 1.79 6.84 2.72
CA TYR A 54 0.87 7.89 3.11
C TYR A 54 1.34 8.60 4.39
N ASP A 55 1.42 9.92 4.35
CA ASP A 55 1.78 10.78 5.49
C ASP A 55 0.53 11.23 6.25
N LEU A 56 0.40 10.78 7.51
CA LEU A 56 -0.75 11.06 8.37
C LEU A 56 -0.83 12.52 8.84
N ILE A 57 0.27 13.27 8.77
CA ILE A 57 0.30 14.68 9.18
C ILE A 57 -0.12 15.56 8.01
N ARG A 58 0.42 15.28 6.82
CA ARG A 58 0.14 16.07 5.61
C ARG A 58 -1.14 15.64 4.90
N ASN A 59 -1.64 14.43 5.19
CA ASN A 59 -2.73 13.79 4.46
C ASN A 59 -2.47 13.68 2.96
N ASP A 60 -1.27 13.24 2.61
CA ASP A 60 -0.80 13.12 1.24
C ASP A 60 0.03 11.84 1.05
N PHE A 61 0.18 11.38 -0.19
CA PHE A 61 0.86 10.15 -0.54
C PHE A 61 2.07 10.36 -1.46
N ARG A 62 3.01 9.42 -1.38
CA ARG A 62 4.13 9.26 -2.32
C ARG A 62 4.09 7.86 -2.91
N VAL A 63 4.07 7.76 -4.25
CA VAL A 63 4.10 6.48 -4.94
C VAL A 63 5.42 5.75 -4.71
N LEU A 64 5.35 4.42 -4.62
CA LEU A 64 6.49 3.53 -4.46
C LEU A 64 6.56 2.55 -5.63
N GLU A 65 7.75 2.42 -6.22
CA GLU A 65 8.00 1.46 -7.28
C GLU A 65 8.32 0.09 -6.68
N VAL A 66 7.49 -0.90 -7.00
CA VAL A 66 7.64 -2.29 -6.59
C VAL A 66 7.62 -3.16 -7.83
N GLN A 67 8.50 -4.16 -7.89
CA GLN A 67 8.69 -4.94 -9.11
C GLN A 67 7.68 -6.06 -9.28
N THR A 68 7.09 -6.54 -8.18
CA THR A 68 6.25 -7.74 -8.16
C THR A 68 4.78 -7.43 -7.84
N ASN A 69 3.88 -8.32 -8.27
CA ASN A 69 2.46 -8.21 -7.92
C ASN A 69 2.23 -8.66 -6.47
N THR A 70 1.85 -7.73 -5.62
CA THR A 70 1.60 -7.93 -4.18
C THR A 70 0.17 -8.38 -3.84
N PHE A 71 -0.66 -8.75 -4.83
CA PHE A 71 -1.97 -9.35 -4.58
C PHE A 71 -1.85 -10.60 -3.71
N CYS A 72 -2.59 -10.69 -2.61
CA CYS A 72 -2.52 -11.82 -1.66
C CYS A 72 -1.12 -12.03 -1.03
N SER A 73 -0.27 -11.00 -1.01
CA SER A 73 1.00 -11.05 -0.29
C SER A 73 0.77 -11.09 1.24
N GLY A 74 1.74 -11.64 1.97
CA GLY A 74 1.77 -11.60 3.42
C GLY A 74 2.99 -10.84 3.90
N GLY A 75 2.99 -10.39 5.16
CA GLY A 75 4.15 -9.65 5.67
C GLY A 75 4.06 -9.27 7.14
N GLY A 76 5.16 -8.75 7.66
CA GLY A 76 5.27 -8.30 9.04
C GLY A 76 6.64 -7.69 9.35
N PHE A 77 6.76 -7.13 10.55
CA PHE A 77 7.99 -6.50 11.00
C PHE A 77 8.92 -7.50 11.67
N LEU A 78 10.20 -7.45 11.29
CA LEU A 78 11.29 -8.07 12.03
C LEU A 78 11.54 -7.33 13.36
N PRO A 79 12.24 -7.94 14.34
CA PRO A 79 12.58 -7.28 15.60
C PRO A 79 13.40 -5.99 15.46
N ASN A 80 14.11 -5.81 14.34
CA ASN A 80 14.86 -4.60 14.02
C ASN A 80 14.01 -3.51 13.34
N GLY A 81 12.70 -3.71 13.20
CA GLY A 81 11.78 -2.77 12.56
C GLY A 81 11.72 -2.83 11.04
N THR A 82 12.46 -3.73 10.39
CA THR A 82 12.37 -3.93 8.92
C THR A 82 11.05 -4.61 8.56
N MET A 83 10.32 -4.09 7.57
CA MET A 83 9.10 -4.73 7.07
C MET A 83 9.47 -5.77 6.00
N ILE A 84 8.95 -6.98 6.15
CA ILE A 84 9.01 -8.00 5.10
C ILE A 84 7.64 -8.09 4.46
N SER A 85 7.60 -8.03 3.13
CA SER A 85 6.48 -8.48 2.33
C SER A 85 6.93 -9.65 1.46
N ALA A 86 6.17 -10.74 1.47
CA ALA A 86 6.54 -11.99 0.84
C ALA A 86 5.35 -12.63 0.12
N GLY A 87 5.67 -13.35 -0.96
CA GLY A 87 4.69 -13.94 -1.85
C GLY A 87 3.95 -12.89 -2.66
N GLY A 88 2.69 -13.16 -2.92
CA GLY A 88 1.86 -12.40 -3.83
C GLY A 88 1.92 -12.91 -5.27
N ALA A 89 0.81 -12.68 -5.98
CA ALA A 89 0.58 -12.81 -7.43
C ALA A 89 -0.91 -13.04 -7.71
N GLU A 90 -1.38 -12.55 -8.85
CA GLU A 90 -2.23 -13.29 -9.79
C GLU A 90 -2.09 -12.58 -11.15
N ILE A 91 -2.50 -13.21 -12.26
CA ILE A 91 -2.51 -12.58 -13.59
C ILE A 91 -3.49 -11.39 -13.54
N PRO A 92 -3.14 -10.17 -14.01
CA PRO A 92 -4.07 -9.05 -14.00
C PRO A 92 -5.30 -9.43 -14.82
N HIS A 93 -6.47 -9.49 -14.18
CA HIS A 93 -7.71 -9.86 -14.87
C HIS A 93 -8.14 -8.84 -15.93
N PHE A 94 -7.57 -7.63 -15.94
CA PHE A 94 -7.78 -6.62 -16.98
C PHE A 94 -6.51 -5.78 -17.17
N GLY A 95 -6.13 -5.52 -18.44
CA GLY A 95 -5.26 -4.37 -18.78
C GLY A 95 -3.76 -4.61 -18.97
N GLY A 96 -3.23 -5.83 -18.89
CA GLY A 96 -1.85 -6.10 -19.36
C GLY A 96 -0.73 -5.53 -18.48
N VAL A 97 -1.01 -5.24 -17.20
CA VAL A 97 0.01 -4.86 -16.22
C VAL A 97 0.96 -6.03 -15.95
N LYS A 98 2.15 -6.02 -16.56
CA LYS A 98 3.18 -7.04 -16.32
C LYS A 98 3.98 -6.68 -15.05
N ALA A 99 3.52 -7.14 -13.90
CA ALA A 99 4.33 -7.18 -12.69
C ALA A 99 4.97 -8.57 -12.55
N GLY A 100 6.22 -8.63 -12.06
CA GLY A 100 6.92 -9.91 -11.88
C GLY A 100 6.32 -10.75 -10.75
N THR A 101 6.61 -12.04 -10.74
CA THR A 101 6.43 -12.89 -9.54
C THR A 101 7.71 -12.85 -8.72
N GLY A 102 7.63 -12.69 -7.39
CA GLY A 102 8.83 -12.76 -6.56
C GLY A 102 8.69 -12.13 -5.17
N PHE A 103 9.74 -12.28 -4.37
CA PHE A 103 9.85 -11.71 -3.02
C PHE A 103 10.49 -10.33 -3.08
N GLN A 104 9.94 -9.36 -2.35
CA GLN A 104 10.56 -8.04 -2.22
C GLN A 104 10.41 -7.52 -0.78
N SER A 105 11.55 -7.32 -0.11
CA SER A 105 11.59 -6.55 1.14
C SER A 105 11.48 -5.06 0.82
N LEU A 106 10.67 -4.33 1.59
CA LEU A 106 10.52 -2.88 1.50
C LEU A 106 11.07 -2.22 2.76
#